data_AF-A0A1C5WAD6-F1
#
_entry.id   AF-A0A1C5WAD6-F1
#
_cell.length_a   1.000
_cell.length_b   1.000
_cell.length_c   1.000
_cell.angle_alpha   90.00
_cell.angle_beta   90.00
_cell.angle_gamma   90.00
#
_symmetry.space_group_name_H-M   'P 1'
#
loop_
_entity.id
_entity.type
_entity.pdbx_description
1 polymer ?
#
loop_
_entity_poly.entity_id
_entity_poly.type
_entity_poly.pdbx_seq_one_letter_code
_entity_poly.pdbx_strand_id
1 'polypeptide(L)'
;MSEDEITGEVAIKEVTQTYVNETDELIHIGVNGETISATPTHPFYVDKLGWTLARSLRAGDVLVLSNGELVTVEWVQHEILESPIKVYNFEVEDFHTYFVGENGIFVHNGCGDNSWNDYQKEHAGEGKNRSELAAEYNATKPVKSTNSKGKVHGNSLDYEGTNYGYELKDRTTGETLKYGESIDPQKRYSQAELDRYNADMYIQVQGSKREIHNWQHEKILDYMYVTDQHPLLNKSLW
;
A
#
# COMPACT_ATOMS: atom_id res chain seq x y z
N MET A 1 3.39 -16.11 -7.40
CA MET A 1 4.84 -15.89 -7.30
C MET A 1 5.16 -15.70 -5.82
N SER A 2 6.27 -16.26 -5.35
CA SER A 2 6.65 -16.33 -3.94
C SER A 2 8.14 -16.03 -3.81
N GLU A 3 8.58 -15.51 -2.66
CA GLU A 3 9.98 -15.17 -2.41
C GLU A 3 10.44 -15.76 -1.07
N ASP A 4 11.55 -16.49 -1.08
CA ASP A 4 12.18 -17.01 0.14
C ASP A 4 12.73 -15.85 0.98
N GLU A 5 12.23 -15.69 2.21
CA GLU A 5 12.58 -14.56 3.08
C GLU A 5 14.04 -14.56 3.56
N ILE A 6 14.74 -15.70 3.48
CA ILE A 6 16.12 -15.85 3.96
C ILE A 6 17.12 -15.54 2.84
N THR A 7 16.81 -15.96 1.63
CA THR A 7 17.69 -15.97 0.45
C THR A 7 17.31 -14.94 -0.61
N GLY A 8 16.07 -14.45 -0.62
CA GLY A 8 15.53 -13.56 -1.65
C GLY A 8 15.26 -14.26 -2.98
N GLU A 9 15.21 -15.61 -2.99
CA GLU A 9 14.91 -16.38 -4.20
C GLU A 9 13.43 -16.23 -4.56
N VAL A 10 13.15 -15.73 -5.77
CA VAL A 10 11.79 -15.62 -6.30
C VAL A 10 11.46 -16.83 -7.18
N ALA A 11 10.38 -17.54 -6.85
CA ALA A 11 9.91 -18.71 -7.60
C ALA A 11 8.39 -18.75 -7.76
N ILE A 12 7.91 -19.50 -8.76
CA ILE A 12 6.50 -19.93 -8.81
C ILE A 12 6.40 -21.21 -7.96
N LYS A 13 5.51 -21.18 -6.97
CA LYS A 13 5.27 -22.27 -6.02
C LYS A 13 3.80 -22.68 -6.09
N GLU A 14 3.52 -23.95 -5.84
CA GLU A 14 2.15 -24.46 -5.84
C GLU A 14 1.37 -23.96 -4.61
N VAL A 15 0.07 -23.77 -4.81
CA VAL A 15 -0.86 -23.50 -3.71
C VAL A 15 -1.20 -24.84 -3.06
N THR A 16 -0.73 -25.05 -1.83
CA THR A 16 -0.91 -26.32 -1.12
C THR A 16 -2.26 -26.40 -0.41
N GLN A 17 -2.79 -25.26 0.01
CA GLN A 17 -4.05 -25.20 0.76
C GLN A 17 -4.76 -23.87 0.58
N THR A 18 -6.09 -23.87 0.67
CA THR A 18 -6.92 -22.65 0.75
C THR A 18 -7.64 -22.60 2.09
N TYR A 19 -7.71 -21.42 2.69
CA TYR A 19 -8.40 -21.15 3.95
C TYR A 19 -9.57 -20.21 3.70
N VAL A 20 -10.68 -20.52 4.35
CA VAL A 20 -11.84 -19.63 4.44
C VAL A 20 -12.04 -19.35 5.92
N ASN A 21 -11.83 -18.11 6.33
CA ASN A 21 -12.02 -17.65 7.70
C ASN A 21 -13.13 -16.59 7.74
N GLU A 22 -13.60 -16.26 8.94
CA GLU A 22 -14.52 -15.14 9.14
C GLU A 22 -13.85 -14.08 10.03
N THR A 23 -14.13 -12.81 9.73
CA THR A 23 -13.65 -11.67 10.51
C THR A 23 -14.68 -10.56 10.52
N ASP A 24 -14.72 -9.81 11.61
CA ASP A 24 -15.46 -8.58 11.83
C ASP A 24 -14.58 -7.33 11.73
N GLU A 25 -13.30 -7.47 11.41
CA GLU A 25 -12.36 -6.36 11.26
C GLU A 25 -11.58 -6.47 9.95
N LEU A 26 -11.47 -5.35 9.24
CA LEU A 26 -10.62 -5.21 8.06
C LEU A 26 -9.68 -4.01 8.19
N ILE A 27 -8.49 -4.17 7.63
CA ILE A 27 -7.56 -3.07 7.39
C ILE A 27 -7.48 -2.85 5.88
N HIS A 28 -7.85 -1.65 5.45
CA HIS A 28 -7.68 -1.20 4.08
C HIS A 28 -6.41 -0.35 3.95
N ILE A 29 -5.59 -0.68 2.97
CA ILE A 29 -4.26 -0.09 2.77
C ILE A 29 -4.23 0.45 1.35
N GLY A 30 -4.03 1.76 1.23
CA GLY A 30 -3.85 2.44 -0.05
C GLY A 30 -2.40 2.43 -0.48
N VAL A 31 -2.11 1.88 -1.66
CA VAL A 31 -0.76 1.81 -2.20
C VAL A 31 -0.81 2.02 -3.71
N ASN A 32 -0.14 3.06 -4.21
CA ASN A 32 -0.11 3.37 -5.63
C ASN A 32 -1.51 3.49 -6.27
N GLY A 33 -2.48 4.00 -5.49
CA GLY A 33 -3.90 4.05 -5.81
C GLY A 33 -4.58 2.70 -6.09
N GLU A 34 -3.98 1.59 -5.68
CA GLU A 34 -4.66 0.31 -5.41
C GLU A 34 -5.10 0.28 -3.94
N THR A 35 -6.19 -0.43 -3.64
CA THR A 35 -6.61 -0.71 -2.26
C THR A 35 -6.46 -2.20 -1.98
N ILE A 36 -5.68 -2.54 -0.96
CA ILE A 36 -5.56 -3.90 -0.46
C ILE A 36 -6.29 -3.99 0.88
N SER A 37 -7.16 -4.99 1.02
CA SER A 37 -7.86 -5.29 2.26
C SER A 37 -7.30 -6.56 2.87
N ALA A 38 -6.94 -6.51 4.15
CA ALA A 38 -6.40 -7.66 4.88
C ALA A 38 -6.97 -7.75 6.29
N THR A 39 -6.88 -8.92 6.91
CA THR A 39 -7.18 -9.08 8.33
C THR A 39 -6.16 -8.31 9.16
N PRO A 40 -6.51 -7.81 10.37
CA PRO A 40 -5.60 -7.04 11.23
C PRO A 40 -4.25 -7.70 11.52
N THR A 41 -4.23 -9.03 11.52
CA THR A 41 -3.06 -9.86 11.84
C THR A 41 -2.23 -10.25 10.62
N HIS A 42 -2.62 -9.85 9.41
CA HIS A 42 -1.90 -10.24 8.21
C HIS A 42 -0.56 -9.49 8.10
N PRO A 43 0.60 -10.16 7.92
CA PRO A 43 1.90 -9.49 7.86
C PRO A 43 2.23 -8.94 6.46
N PHE A 44 2.72 -7.70 6.43
CA PHE A 44 3.30 -7.02 5.28
C PHE A 44 4.79 -6.77 5.52
N TYR A 45 5.62 -6.92 4.48
CA TYR A 45 7.04 -6.64 4.62
C TYR A 45 7.32 -5.14 4.46
N VAL A 46 7.72 -4.49 5.55
CA VAL A 46 8.09 -3.06 5.58
C VAL A 46 9.61 -2.94 5.50
N ASP A 47 10.10 -2.13 4.55
CA ASP A 47 11.53 -1.83 4.40
C ASP A 47 12.11 -1.37 5.74
N LYS A 48 13.25 -1.96 6.10
CA LYS A 48 13.99 -1.76 7.36
C LYS A 48 13.29 -2.21 8.64
N LEU A 49 11.96 -2.38 8.67
CA LEU A 49 11.22 -2.83 9.86
C LEU A 49 10.89 -4.34 9.82
N GLY A 50 10.91 -4.95 8.64
CA GLY A 50 10.56 -6.36 8.45
C GLY A 50 9.05 -6.59 8.50
N TRP A 51 8.64 -7.78 8.95
CA TRP A 51 7.23 -8.16 9.00
C TRP A 51 6.44 -7.30 10.00
N THR A 52 5.47 -6.56 9.47
CA THR A 52 4.60 -5.66 10.22
C THR A 52 3.15 -6.07 10.01
N LEU A 53 2.37 -6.16 11.09
CA LEU A 53 0.96 -6.52 10.99
C LEU A 53 0.18 -5.42 10.26
N ALA A 54 -0.85 -5.77 9.50
CA ALA A 54 -1.70 -4.82 8.79
C ALA A 54 -2.20 -3.70 9.70
N ARG A 55 -2.66 -4.03 10.92
CA ARG A 55 -3.13 -3.05 11.92
C ARG A 55 -2.05 -2.09 12.43
N SER A 56 -0.78 -2.43 12.24
CA SER A 56 0.38 -1.67 12.68
C SER A 56 0.98 -0.80 11.58
N LEU A 57 0.53 -0.98 10.33
CA LEU A 57 0.91 -0.13 9.21
C LEU A 57 0.42 1.30 9.41
N ARG A 58 1.20 2.25 8.92
CA ARG A 58 0.88 3.67 8.93
C ARG A 58 1.18 4.27 7.56
N ALA A 59 0.49 5.35 7.22
CA ALA A 59 0.86 6.17 6.07
C ALA A 59 2.34 6.58 6.19
N GLY A 60 3.07 6.49 5.08
CA GLY A 60 4.51 6.69 5.03
C GLY A 60 5.37 5.44 5.25
N ASP A 61 4.80 4.31 5.70
CA ASP A 61 5.52 3.03 5.67
C ASP A 61 5.88 2.66 4.23
N VAL A 62 7.02 1.98 4.06
CA VAL A 62 7.55 1.62 2.74
C VAL A 62 7.50 0.10 2.59
N LEU A 63 6.70 -0.40 1.65
CA LEU A 63 6.53 -1.81 1.36
C LEU A 63 7.41 -2.26 0.20
N VAL A 64 7.73 -3.56 0.18
CA VAL A 64 8.52 -4.18 -0.89
C VAL A 64 7.58 -4.79 -1.94
N LEU A 65 7.87 -4.52 -3.21
CA LEU A 65 7.18 -5.09 -4.37
C LEU A 65 7.92 -6.32 -4.94
N SER A 66 7.21 -7.16 -5.70
CA SER A 66 7.73 -8.37 -6.37
C SER A 66 8.90 -8.13 -7.32
N ASN A 67 9.05 -6.92 -7.84
CA ASN A 67 10.18 -6.53 -8.70
C ASN A 67 11.39 -5.99 -7.90
N GLY A 68 11.30 -5.99 -6.55
CA GLY A 68 12.28 -5.44 -5.63
C GLY A 68 12.26 -3.91 -5.50
N GLU A 69 11.27 -3.22 -6.08
CA GLU A 69 11.06 -1.78 -5.88
C GLU A 69 10.30 -1.52 -4.56
N LEU A 70 10.40 -0.27 -4.08
CA LEU A 70 9.86 0.15 -2.79
C LEU A 70 8.68 1.09 -2.98
N VAL A 71 7.51 0.79 -2.40
CA VAL A 71 6.29 1.59 -2.55
C VAL A 71 5.81 2.14 -1.20
N THR A 72 5.38 3.39 -1.17
CA THR A 72 4.91 4.04 0.06
C THR A 72 3.42 3.77 0.29
N VAL A 73 3.05 3.45 1.52
CA VAL A 73 1.67 3.39 1.98
C VAL A 73 1.10 4.81 2.01
N GLU A 74 0.08 5.06 1.20
CA GLU A 74 -0.60 6.34 1.06
C GLU A 74 -1.53 6.58 2.26
N TRP A 75 -2.30 5.56 2.63
CA TRP A 75 -3.25 5.63 3.73
C TRP A 75 -3.56 4.25 4.31
N VAL A 76 -4.07 4.26 5.54
CA VAL A 76 -4.55 3.06 6.25
C VAL A 76 -5.89 3.39 6.91
N GLN A 77 -6.90 2.58 6.65
CA GLN A 77 -8.23 2.69 7.26
C GLN A 77 -8.58 1.40 7.99
N HIS A 78 -9.05 1.54 9.22
CA HIS A 78 -9.58 0.44 10.01
C HIS A 78 -11.10 0.41 9.87
N GLU A 79 -11.66 -0.73 9.49
CA GLU A 79 -13.09 -0.97 9.38
C GLU A 79 -13.51 -2.03 10.39
N ILE A 80 -14.52 -1.72 11.20
CA ILE A 80 -15.23 -2.67 12.05
C ILE A 80 -16.57 -2.94 11.39
N LEU A 81 -16.84 -4.20 11.09
CA LEU A 81 -18.03 -4.65 10.37
C LEU A 81 -19.16 -4.98 11.34
N GLU A 82 -20.40 -4.64 10.98
CA GLU A 82 -21.58 -4.96 11.79
C GLU A 82 -21.86 -6.47 11.86
N SER A 83 -21.33 -7.23 10.91
CA SER A 83 -21.45 -8.69 10.84
C SER A 83 -20.20 -9.30 10.23
N PRO A 84 -19.75 -10.50 10.68
CA PRO A 84 -18.58 -11.14 10.13
C PRO A 84 -18.72 -11.43 8.63
N ILE A 85 -17.65 -11.20 7.88
CA ILE A 85 -17.56 -11.56 6.46
C ILE A 85 -16.58 -12.71 6.28
N LYS A 86 -16.71 -13.43 5.16
CA LYS A 86 -15.71 -14.43 4.76
C LYS A 86 -14.49 -13.75 4.15
N VAL A 87 -13.32 -14.14 4.65
CA VAL A 87 -12.02 -13.80 4.09
C VAL A 87 -11.32 -15.05 3.61
N TYR A 88 -10.53 -14.88 2.56
CA TYR A 88 -9.86 -15.97 1.86
C TYR A 88 -8.35 -15.80 2.00
N ASN A 89 -7.66 -16.88 2.33
CA ASN A 89 -6.22 -16.95 2.28
C ASN A 89 -5.81 -18.26 1.60
N PHE A 90 -4.57 -18.37 1.14
CA PHE A 90 -4.04 -19.61 0.62
C PHE A 90 -2.61 -19.80 1.11
N GLU A 91 -2.20 -21.05 1.29
CA GLU A 91 -0.83 -21.40 1.62
C GLU A 91 -0.07 -21.76 0.36
N VAL A 92 1.18 -21.31 0.31
CA VAL A 92 2.12 -21.50 -0.77
C VAL A 92 3.24 -22.39 -0.24
N GLU A 93 3.60 -23.41 -1.01
CA GLU A 93 4.65 -24.36 -0.64
C GLU A 93 6.01 -23.67 -0.39
N ASP A 94 6.76 -24.21 0.58
CA ASP A 94 8.11 -23.84 1.01
C ASP A 94 8.27 -22.45 1.65
N PHE A 95 7.93 -21.39 0.93
CA PHE A 95 8.34 -20.04 1.31
C PHE A 95 7.34 -19.34 2.23
N HIS A 96 6.08 -19.80 2.23
CA HIS A 96 4.98 -19.23 3.02
C HIS A 96 4.76 -17.71 2.80
N THR A 97 5.27 -17.14 1.71
CA THR A 97 5.09 -15.75 1.30
C THR A 97 4.45 -15.69 -0.09
N TYR A 98 3.85 -14.57 -0.42
CA TYR A 98 3.32 -14.32 -1.76
C TYR A 98 3.22 -12.82 -2.03
N PHE A 99 2.94 -12.49 -3.29
CA PHE A 99 2.69 -11.12 -3.71
C PHE A 99 1.20 -10.91 -3.95
N VAL A 100 0.64 -9.85 -3.36
CA VAL A 100 -0.79 -9.51 -3.44
C VAL A 100 -1.02 -8.23 -4.23
N GLY A 101 -2.15 -8.16 -4.91
CA GLY A 101 -2.56 -6.99 -5.68
C GLY A 101 -1.84 -6.84 -7.02
N GLU A 102 -2.28 -5.87 -7.80
CA GLU A 102 -1.70 -5.52 -9.10
C GLU A 102 -0.28 -4.96 -8.97
N ASN A 103 0.00 -4.28 -7.86
CA ASN A 103 1.35 -3.81 -7.54
C ASN A 103 2.29 -4.96 -7.11
N GLY A 104 1.74 -6.12 -6.72
CA GLY A 104 2.51 -7.27 -6.25
C GLY A 104 3.26 -6.98 -4.95
N ILE A 105 2.54 -6.70 -3.88
CA ILE A 105 3.07 -6.36 -2.55
C ILE A 105 3.48 -7.61 -1.78
N PHE A 106 4.65 -7.59 -1.16
CA PHE A 106 5.19 -8.73 -0.43
C PHE A 106 4.51 -8.96 0.93
N VAL A 107 3.82 -10.10 1.04
CA VAL A 107 3.04 -10.50 2.23
C VAL A 107 3.34 -11.93 2.65
N HIS A 108 2.99 -12.28 3.89
CA HIS A 108 3.22 -13.61 4.47
C HIS A 108 1.90 -14.34 4.75
N ASN A 109 1.88 -15.67 4.59
CA ASN A 109 0.75 -16.57 4.89
C ASN A 109 0.28 -16.62 6.36
N GLY A 110 0.82 -15.81 7.28
CA GLY A 110 0.33 -15.70 8.66
C GLY A 110 1.30 -16.06 9.79
N CYS A 111 2.58 -16.33 9.50
CA CYS A 111 3.59 -16.71 10.51
C CYS A 111 4.85 -15.82 10.52
N GLY A 112 4.76 -14.59 10.02
CA GLY A 112 5.92 -13.68 9.95
C GLY A 112 6.47 -13.32 11.33
N ASP A 113 7.78 -13.09 11.41
CA ASP A 113 8.46 -12.58 12.61
C ASP A 113 7.92 -11.20 13.02
N ASN A 114 7.06 -11.15 14.04
CA ASN A 114 6.43 -9.93 14.51
C ASN A 114 7.33 -9.09 15.45
N SER A 115 8.64 -9.29 15.42
CA SER A 115 9.62 -8.65 16.29
C SER A 115 9.52 -7.12 16.34
N TRP A 116 9.19 -6.45 15.24
CA TRP A 116 8.90 -5.01 15.26
C TRP A 116 7.64 -4.67 16.06
N ASN A 117 6.54 -5.40 15.86
CA ASN A 117 5.29 -5.19 16.60
C ASN A 117 5.47 -5.43 18.10
N ASP A 118 6.29 -6.42 18.47
CA ASP A 118 6.57 -6.73 19.87
C ASP A 118 7.48 -5.67 20.50
N TYR A 119 8.49 -5.18 19.77
CA TYR A 119 9.31 -4.05 20.20
C TYR A 119 8.47 -2.80 20.47
N GLN A 120 7.52 -2.47 19.58
CA GLN A 120 6.61 -1.35 19.78
C GLN A 120 5.76 -1.50 21.05
N LYS A 121 5.33 -2.72 21.39
CA LYS A 121 4.54 -2.98 22.61
C LYS A 121 5.41 -2.87 23.88
N GLU A 122 6.63 -3.39 23.85
CA GLU A 122 7.56 -3.36 24.98
C GLU A 122 7.93 -1.93 25.38
N HIS A 123 8.07 -1.05 24.40
CA HIS A 123 8.42 0.37 24.61
C HIS A 123 7.20 1.31 24.63
N ALA A 124 5.98 0.76 24.70
CA ALA A 124 4.77 1.56 24.81
C ALA A 124 4.76 2.34 26.13
N GLY A 125 4.63 3.68 26.05
CA GLY A 125 4.59 4.56 27.23
C GLY A 125 5.91 5.26 27.57
N GLU A 126 7.00 5.00 26.84
CA GLU A 126 8.28 5.69 27.02
C GLU A 126 8.30 7.13 26.47
N GLY A 127 7.20 7.60 25.87
CA GLY A 127 7.10 8.94 25.27
C GLY A 127 7.84 9.10 23.93
N LYS A 128 8.49 8.04 23.43
CA LYS A 128 9.13 7.99 22.12
C LYS A 128 8.10 7.90 21.00
N ASN A 129 8.35 8.62 19.91
CA ASN A 129 7.56 8.50 18.70
C ASN A 129 8.03 7.31 17.84
N ARG A 130 7.22 6.91 16.86
CA ARG A 130 7.49 5.72 16.04
C ARG A 130 8.81 5.80 15.27
N SER A 131 9.22 6.99 14.84
CA SER A 131 10.49 7.17 14.10
C SER A 131 11.71 6.97 15.01
N GLU A 132 11.62 7.40 16.27
CA GLU A 132 12.66 7.17 17.28
C GLU A 132 12.77 5.66 17.59
N LEU A 133 11.64 4.99 17.81
CA LEU A 133 11.60 3.54 18.03
C LEU A 133 12.15 2.76 16.83
N ALA A 134 11.81 3.17 15.61
CA ALA A 134 12.33 2.55 14.40
C ALA A 134 13.85 2.69 14.28
N ALA A 135 14.40 3.86 14.62
CA ALA A 135 15.84 4.09 14.61
C ALA A 135 16.58 3.20 15.63
N GLU A 136 16.06 3.07 16.85
CA GLU A 136 16.61 2.20 17.91
C GLU A 136 16.51 0.72 17.55
N TYR A 137 15.35 0.30 17.03
CA TYR A 137 15.13 -1.06 16.56
C TYR A 137 16.13 -1.44 15.46
N ASN A 138 16.28 -0.58 14.45
CA ASN A 138 17.20 -0.82 13.33
C ASN A 138 18.67 -0.85 13.76
N ALA A 139 19.03 -0.09 14.81
CA ALA A 139 20.38 -0.10 15.37
C ALA A 139 20.70 -1.41 16.12
N THR A 140 19.70 -2.08 16.69
CA THR A 140 19.87 -3.28 17.53
C THR A 140 19.60 -4.59 16.80
N LYS A 141 18.70 -4.57 15.80
CA LYS A 141 18.34 -5.70 14.95
C LYS A 141 18.33 -5.22 13.50
N PRO A 142 19.49 -5.18 12.81
CA PRO A 142 19.52 -4.80 11.41
C PRO A 142 18.70 -5.82 10.61
N VAL A 143 17.50 -5.44 10.19
CA VAL A 143 16.70 -6.23 9.25
C VAL A 143 17.54 -6.39 7.99
N LYS A 144 17.66 -7.62 7.48
CA LYS A 144 18.32 -7.84 6.19
C LYS A 144 17.59 -6.97 5.17
N SER A 145 18.28 -5.96 4.65
CA SER A 145 17.85 -5.28 3.43
C SER A 145 17.50 -6.39 2.45
N THR A 146 16.25 -6.45 2.01
CA THR A 146 15.92 -7.21 0.81
C THR A 146 16.88 -6.73 -0.28
N ASN A 147 17.15 -7.56 -1.30
CA ASN A 147 17.91 -7.15 -2.49
C ASN A 147 17.12 -6.11 -3.31
N SER A 148 16.62 -5.06 -2.66
CA SER A 148 16.05 -3.89 -3.27
C SER A 148 17.16 -3.27 -4.09
N LYS A 149 16.90 -3.08 -5.39
CA LYS A 149 17.87 -2.47 -6.31
C LYS A 149 18.13 -0.98 -6.01
N GLY A 150 17.81 -0.51 -4.80
CA GLY A 150 17.81 0.91 -4.41
C GLY A 150 16.84 1.76 -5.23
N LYS A 151 16.01 1.15 -6.07
CA LYS A 151 15.14 1.86 -7.00
C LYS A 151 13.82 2.15 -6.30
N VAL A 152 13.76 3.36 -5.76
CA VAL A 152 12.59 3.94 -5.12
C VAL A 152 11.45 4.02 -6.15
N HIS A 153 10.28 3.42 -5.86
CA HIS A 153 9.12 3.54 -6.73
C HIS A 153 8.68 5.00 -6.80
N GLY A 154 8.04 5.39 -7.89
CA GLY A 154 7.59 6.78 -8.13
C GLY A 154 6.65 7.37 -7.09
N ASN A 155 6.19 6.57 -6.13
CA ASN A 155 5.31 7.00 -5.07
C ASN A 155 6.00 7.34 -3.75
N SER A 156 7.32 7.24 -3.66
CA SER A 156 8.08 7.80 -2.54
C SER A 156 8.23 9.30 -2.66
N LEU A 157 8.05 10.02 -1.54
CA LEU A 157 8.29 11.46 -1.44
C LEU A 157 9.73 11.86 -1.83
N ASP A 158 10.68 10.93 -1.77
CA ASP A 158 12.09 11.11 -2.12
C ASP A 158 12.41 10.72 -3.58
N TYR A 159 11.40 10.46 -4.42
CA TYR A 159 11.58 10.17 -5.83
C TYR A 159 12.07 11.43 -6.58
N GLU A 160 13.29 11.37 -7.15
CA GLU A 160 13.90 12.49 -7.90
C GLU A 160 13.33 12.68 -9.33
N GLY A 161 12.41 11.83 -9.78
CA GLY A 161 11.82 11.93 -11.12
C GLY A 161 10.55 12.79 -11.19
N THR A 162 10.10 13.07 -12.41
CA THR A 162 8.86 13.82 -12.66
C THR A 162 7.64 12.97 -12.31
N ASN A 163 6.77 13.51 -11.46
CA ASN A 163 5.46 12.98 -11.14
C ASN A 163 4.38 13.82 -11.83
N TYR A 164 3.22 13.22 -12.10
CA TYR A 164 2.12 13.87 -12.82
C TYR A 164 0.84 13.79 -12.02
N GLY A 165 0.18 14.93 -11.83
CA GLY A 165 -1.18 15.00 -11.29
C GLY A 165 -2.20 14.83 -12.41
N TYR A 166 -3.15 13.92 -12.22
CA TYR A 166 -4.19 13.61 -13.19
C TYR A 166 -5.60 13.71 -12.58
N GLU A 167 -6.57 13.93 -13.46
CA GLU A 167 -8.00 13.91 -13.19
C GLU A 167 -8.66 12.82 -14.03
N LEU A 168 -9.45 11.94 -13.41
CA LEU A 168 -10.39 11.08 -14.11
C LEU A 168 -11.74 11.78 -14.18
N LYS A 169 -12.33 11.84 -15.38
CA LYS A 169 -13.67 12.39 -15.59
C LYS A 169 -14.58 11.37 -16.25
N ASP A 170 -15.85 11.34 -15.85
CA ASP A 170 -16.86 10.53 -16.53
C ASP A 170 -17.04 11.02 -17.97
N ARG A 171 -17.02 10.09 -18.93
CA ARG A 171 -17.11 10.40 -20.37
C ARG A 171 -18.43 11.03 -20.78
N THR A 172 -19.50 10.75 -20.04
CA THR A 172 -20.86 11.18 -20.35
C THR A 172 -21.21 12.47 -19.66
N THR A 173 -20.95 12.57 -18.36
CA THR A 173 -21.36 13.72 -17.53
C THR A 173 -20.25 14.76 -17.42
N GLY A 174 -18.99 14.39 -17.64
CA GLY A 174 -17.83 15.23 -17.39
C GLY A 174 -17.51 15.43 -15.91
N GLU A 175 -18.23 14.76 -15.01
CA GLU A 175 -18.01 14.85 -13.57
C GLU A 175 -16.66 14.29 -13.17
N THR A 176 -16.02 14.92 -12.20
CA THR A 176 -14.75 14.46 -11.67
C THR A 176 -14.96 13.18 -10.85
N LEU A 177 -14.39 12.09 -11.35
CA LEU A 177 -14.40 10.80 -10.67
C LEU A 177 -13.22 10.65 -9.73
N LYS A 178 -12.05 11.19 -10.09
CA LYS A 178 -10.82 11.06 -9.29
C LYS A 178 -9.82 12.18 -9.53
N TYR A 179 -9.12 12.59 -8.48
CA TYR A 179 -7.79 13.18 -8.57
C TYR A 179 -6.74 12.18 -8.08
N GLY A 180 -5.64 12.06 -8.83
CA GLY A 180 -4.56 11.14 -8.47
C GLY A 180 -3.21 11.62 -9.00
N GLU A 181 -2.17 10.91 -8.60
CA GLU A 181 -0.81 11.17 -9.06
C GLU A 181 -0.14 9.90 -9.60
N SER A 182 0.73 10.05 -10.59
CA SER A 182 1.47 8.93 -11.16
C SER A 182 2.74 9.40 -11.87
N ILE A 183 3.82 8.64 -11.73
CA ILE A 183 5.05 8.83 -12.50
C ILE A 183 4.97 8.30 -13.94
N ASP A 184 4.00 7.44 -14.24
CA ASP A 184 3.76 6.90 -15.57
C ASP A 184 2.24 6.83 -15.83
N PRO A 185 1.62 7.99 -16.12
CA PRO A 185 0.17 8.05 -16.27
C PRO A 185 -0.35 7.15 -17.39
N GLN A 186 0.46 6.93 -18.45
CA GLN A 186 0.07 6.08 -19.58
C GLN A 186 -0.10 4.60 -19.18
N LYS A 187 0.60 4.16 -18.13
CA LYS A 187 0.46 2.81 -17.59
C LYS A 187 -0.42 2.74 -16.35
N ARG A 188 -0.85 3.89 -15.82
CA ARG A 188 -1.58 3.95 -14.54
C ARG A 188 -2.93 3.24 -14.60
N TYR A 189 -3.63 3.34 -15.73
CA TYR A 189 -4.87 2.61 -15.97
C TYR A 189 -4.81 1.93 -17.32
N SER A 190 -5.22 0.67 -17.35
CA SER A 190 -5.51 0.01 -18.61
C SER A 190 -6.75 0.62 -19.27
N GLN A 191 -6.85 0.50 -20.59
CA GLN A 191 -8.04 0.96 -21.30
C GLN A 191 -9.31 0.25 -20.82
N ALA A 192 -9.20 -1.03 -20.46
CA ALA A 192 -10.33 -1.82 -19.94
C ALA A 192 -10.85 -1.30 -18.59
N GLU A 193 -9.96 -0.82 -17.71
CA GLU A 193 -10.36 -0.20 -16.44
C GLU A 193 -11.03 1.16 -16.66
N LEU A 194 -10.46 2.00 -17.54
CA LEU A 194 -11.07 3.27 -17.90
C LEU A 194 -12.46 3.06 -18.50
N ASP A 195 -12.63 2.05 -19.36
CA ASP A 195 -13.92 1.68 -19.92
C ASP A 195 -14.89 1.16 -18.84
N ARG A 196 -14.41 0.37 -17.87
CA ARG A 196 -15.21 -0.11 -16.73
C ARG A 196 -15.74 1.04 -15.87
N TYR A 197 -14.95 2.11 -15.71
CA TYR A 197 -15.34 3.30 -14.96
C TYR A 197 -16.07 4.34 -15.81
N ASN A 198 -16.28 4.10 -17.10
CA ASN A 198 -16.76 5.11 -18.06
C ASN A 198 -15.94 6.41 -17.99
N ALA A 199 -14.61 6.30 -17.86
CA ALA A 199 -13.74 7.41 -17.51
C ALA A 199 -12.69 7.72 -18.59
N ASP A 200 -12.31 8.99 -18.68
CA ASP A 200 -11.12 9.44 -19.39
C ASP A 200 -10.14 10.10 -18.41
N MET A 201 -8.84 9.88 -18.63
CA MET A 201 -7.77 10.46 -17.82
C MET A 201 -7.17 11.70 -18.47
N TYR A 202 -7.05 12.78 -17.69
CA TYR A 202 -6.50 14.05 -18.10
C TYR A 202 -5.32 14.43 -17.22
N ILE A 203 -4.15 14.65 -17.80
CA ILE A 203 -2.99 15.18 -17.08
C ILE A 203 -3.19 16.67 -16.84
N GLN A 204 -3.10 17.09 -15.57
CA GLN A 204 -3.36 18.46 -15.14
C GLN A 204 -2.06 19.21 -14.86
N VAL A 205 -1.14 18.57 -14.14
CA VAL A 205 0.12 19.17 -13.67
C VAL A 205 1.25 18.15 -13.67
N GLN A 206 2.50 18.63 -13.65
CA GLN A 206 3.70 17.82 -13.46
C GLN A 206 4.68 18.54 -12.54
N GLY A 207 5.46 17.79 -11.77
CA GLY A 207 6.36 18.37 -10.75
C GLY A 207 7.06 17.29 -9.93
N SER A 208 7.68 17.70 -8.82
CA SER A 208 8.22 16.76 -7.84
C SER A 208 7.11 15.96 -7.17
N LYS A 209 7.43 14.78 -6.61
CA LYS A 209 6.44 13.97 -5.89
C LYS A 209 5.72 14.77 -4.82
N ARG A 210 6.45 15.55 -4.01
CA ARG A 210 5.87 16.38 -2.95
C ARG A 210 4.90 17.43 -3.48
N GLU A 211 5.22 18.10 -4.58
CA GLU A 211 4.35 19.12 -5.18
C GLU A 211 3.06 18.51 -5.70
N ILE A 212 3.16 17.36 -6.38
CA ILE A 212 2.00 16.69 -6.96
C ILE A 212 1.13 16.02 -5.88
N HIS A 213 1.74 15.50 -4.83
CA HIS A 213 1.03 14.96 -3.69
C HIS A 213 0.21 16.06 -2.98
N ASN A 214 0.81 17.22 -2.75
CA ASN A 214 0.11 18.38 -2.19
C ASN A 214 -1.00 18.87 -3.13
N TRP A 215 -0.74 18.94 -4.44
CA TRP A 215 -1.75 19.31 -5.43
C TRP A 215 -2.96 18.36 -5.41
N GLN A 216 -2.72 17.05 -5.34
CA GLN A 216 -3.80 16.06 -5.28
C GLN A 216 -4.65 16.29 -4.03
N HIS A 217 -4.00 16.51 -2.88
CA HIS A 217 -4.67 16.78 -1.62
C HIS A 217 -5.54 18.05 -1.70
N GLU A 218 -4.98 19.16 -2.21
CA GLU A 218 -5.72 20.41 -2.42
C GLU A 218 -6.93 20.21 -3.33
N LYS A 219 -6.80 19.43 -4.42
CA LYS A 219 -7.92 19.18 -5.34
C LYS A 219 -9.05 18.37 -4.72
N ILE A 220 -8.72 17.39 -3.89
CA ILE A 220 -9.75 16.62 -3.17
C ILE A 220 -10.44 17.52 -2.14
N LEU A 221 -9.69 18.37 -1.42
CA LEU A 221 -10.27 19.34 -0.48
C LEU A 221 -11.18 20.36 -1.17
N ASP A 222 -10.75 20.93 -2.29
CA ASP A 222 -11.54 21.87 -3.10
C ASP A 222 -12.86 21.22 -3.54
N TYR A 223 -12.79 19.96 -4.01
CA TYR A 223 -13.97 19.22 -4.43
C TYR A 223 -14.94 18.96 -3.27
N MET A 224 -14.42 18.56 -2.10
CA MET A 224 -15.23 18.34 -0.91
C MET A 224 -15.86 19.64 -0.39
N TYR A 225 -15.14 20.76 -0.46
CA TYR A 225 -15.68 22.06 -0.05
C TYR A 225 -16.94 22.46 -0.85
N VAL A 226 -17.03 22.01 -2.11
CA VAL A 226 -18.16 22.33 -3.00
C VAL A 226 -19.27 21.29 -2.91
N THR A 227 -18.94 20.02 -2.68
CA THR A 227 -19.88 18.90 -2.83
C THR A 227 -20.26 18.22 -1.52
N ASP A 228 -19.58 18.54 -0.41
CA ASP A 228 -19.60 17.81 0.87
C ASP A 228 -19.30 16.30 0.73
N GLN A 229 -18.70 15.88 -0.39
CA GLN A 229 -18.39 14.48 -0.70
C GLN A 229 -17.01 14.35 -1.35
N HIS A 230 -16.40 13.17 -1.27
CA HIS A 230 -15.21 12.86 -2.07
C HIS A 230 -15.58 12.63 -3.54
N PRO A 231 -14.65 12.86 -4.50
CA PRO A 231 -14.80 12.30 -5.83
C PRO A 231 -15.05 10.79 -5.76
N LEU A 232 -15.92 10.26 -6.62
CA LEU A 232 -16.46 8.90 -6.51
C LEU A 232 -15.39 7.80 -6.33
N LEU A 233 -14.22 7.97 -6.94
CA LEU A 233 -13.11 7.01 -6.92
C LEU A 233 -11.94 7.44 -6.01
N ASN A 234 -12.09 8.54 -5.24
CA ASN A 234 -11.21 8.88 -4.12
C ASN A 234 -11.88 8.41 -2.82
N LYS A 235 -11.30 7.38 -2.19
CA LYS A 235 -11.85 6.78 -0.96
C LYS A 235 -11.41 7.50 0.33
N SER A 236 -10.48 8.46 0.23
CA SER A 236 -9.87 9.17 1.36
C SER A 236 -9.22 10.49 0.92
N LEU A 237 -8.92 11.36 1.89
CA LEU A 237 -8.15 12.60 1.75
C LEU A 237 -6.64 12.39 1.58
N TRP A 238 -6.20 11.15 1.80
CA TRP A 238 -4.81 10.69 1.92
C TRP A 238 -4.73 9.40 1.12
#